data_AF-A0A4Q2D2G3-F1
#
_entry.id   AF-A0A4Q2D2G3-F1
#
_cell.length_a   1.000
_cell.length_b   1.000
_cell.length_c   1.000
_cell.angle_alpha   90.00
_cell.angle_beta   90.00
_cell.angle_gamma   90.00
#
_symmetry.space_group_name_H-M   'P 1'
#
loop_
_entity.id
_entity.type
_entity.pdbx_description
1 polymer ?
#
loop_
_entity_poly.entity_id
_entity_poly.type
_entity_poly.pdbx_seq_one_letter_code
_entity_poly.pdbx_strand_id
1 'polypeptide(L)'
;MWDSFDRYYIENEKVIMGAAQLDMTEVGQGSSKKALRYEAAMTSFLENSKTILHGLQFLSEIHPAISVAVGAFAAVIKIELIRRDNNMKAMSVKLQMQNLMCTLYQIRNLRTERHDFTTSARLASMMSIIAEEIKACGSDLSYYQDKKLISRLIHAQFFEQRLASHITTFAERRSELELLITSYTAGRVHETADMVSRVEFKVDSLLGFLHRLESAREKEAVRFIESNGGIEHCIYHDGLLEELLTKTGEPMEDMTDEEKKKLKTQLAKELTENVEELLKNNMANFEGMLRIQNNNIQHMAHLMENQTSQIMKMSNEITMMFPGMRKHVLLTDPVDAAKDLDGNGLLLMLVTTSSSRVTHL
;
A
#
# COMPACT_ATOMS: atom_id res chain seq x y z
N MET A 1 -9.07 -17.32 18.15
CA MET A 1 -8.45 -16.64 16.99
C MET A 1 -9.53 -16.22 15.99
N TRP A 2 -10.31 -17.16 15.43
CA TRP A 2 -11.45 -16.86 14.54
C TRP A 2 -12.50 -15.90 15.13
N ASP A 3 -12.92 -16.07 16.38
CA ASP A 3 -13.92 -15.17 17.01
C ASP A 3 -13.38 -13.74 17.20
N SER A 4 -12.07 -13.58 17.42
CA SER A 4 -11.43 -12.27 17.51
C SER A 4 -11.34 -11.62 16.12
N PHE A 5 -10.99 -12.40 15.11
CA PHE A 5 -10.98 -11.94 13.72
C PHE A 5 -12.37 -11.52 13.25
N ASP A 6 -13.43 -12.26 13.58
CA ASP A 6 -14.80 -11.89 13.20
C ASP A 6 -15.24 -10.58 13.83
N ARG A 7 -14.98 -10.40 15.13
CA ARG A 7 -15.27 -9.13 15.81
C ARG A 7 -14.57 -7.98 15.11
N TYR A 8 -13.26 -8.13 14.85
CA TYR A 8 -12.49 -7.14 14.13
C TYR A 8 -13.06 -6.87 12.72
N TYR A 9 -13.41 -7.92 11.98
CA TYR A 9 -13.98 -7.80 10.64
C TYR A 9 -15.33 -7.06 10.67
N ILE A 10 -16.23 -7.42 11.58
CA ILE A 10 -17.56 -6.81 11.71
C ILE A 10 -17.43 -5.33 12.07
N GLU A 11 -16.56 -4.99 13.03
CA GLU A 11 -16.29 -3.61 13.44
C GLU A 11 -15.75 -2.75 12.28
N ASN A 12 -15.00 -3.35 11.35
CA ASN A 12 -14.33 -2.67 10.25
C ASN A 12 -14.92 -2.98 8.87
N GLU A 13 -16.08 -3.64 8.80
CA GLU A 13 -16.63 -4.22 7.57
C GLU A 13 -16.85 -3.13 6.52
N LYS A 14 -17.36 -1.97 6.93
CA LYS A 14 -17.62 -0.84 6.03
C LYS A 14 -16.35 -0.35 5.33
N VAL A 15 -15.21 -0.31 6.04
CA VAL A 15 -13.92 0.11 5.48
C VAL A 15 -13.40 -0.95 4.53
N ILE A 16 -13.42 -2.22 4.96
CA ILE A 16 -12.92 -3.35 4.17
C ILE A 16 -13.73 -3.52 2.88
N MET A 17 -15.07 -3.51 2.97
CA MET A 17 -15.96 -3.62 1.81
C MET A 17 -15.90 -2.38 0.93
N GLY A 18 -15.76 -1.19 1.51
CA GLY A 18 -15.55 0.05 0.75
C GLY A 18 -14.29 -0.01 -0.11
N ALA A 19 -13.18 -0.50 0.46
CA ALA A 19 -11.92 -0.72 -0.25
C ALA A 19 -12.02 -1.84 -1.30
N ALA A 20 -12.72 -2.93 -0.99
CA ALA A 20 -12.92 -4.06 -1.91
C ALA A 20 -13.78 -3.70 -3.14
N GLN A 21 -14.58 -2.64 -3.07
CA GLN A 21 -15.40 -2.17 -4.19
C GLN A 21 -14.71 -1.13 -5.09
N LEU A 22 -13.52 -0.65 -4.69
CA LEU A 22 -12.76 0.34 -5.47
C LEU A 22 -11.89 -0.36 -6.51
N ASP A 23 -12.46 -0.58 -7.69
CA ASP A 23 -11.75 -1.14 -8.83
C ASP A 23 -11.36 -0.04 -9.83
N MET A 24 -10.05 0.19 -9.95
CA MET A 24 -9.50 1.23 -10.81
C MET A 24 -9.71 0.95 -12.29
N THR A 25 -9.99 -0.29 -12.68
CA THR A 25 -10.29 -0.66 -14.07
C THR A 25 -11.68 -0.17 -14.51
N GLU A 26 -12.59 0.09 -13.57
CA GLU A 26 -13.95 0.55 -13.85
C GLU A 26 -14.10 2.08 -13.84
N VAL A 27 -13.04 2.83 -13.52
CA VAL A 27 -13.11 4.31 -13.40
C VAL A 27 -13.34 4.97 -14.77
N GLY A 28 -12.93 4.32 -15.86
CA GLY A 28 -13.09 4.81 -17.22
C GLY A 28 -14.54 4.96 -17.69
N GLN A 29 -15.51 4.36 -16.99
CA GLN A 29 -16.89 4.19 -17.48
C GLN A 29 -17.98 4.95 -16.69
N GLY A 30 -17.66 5.83 -15.72
CA GLY A 30 -18.66 6.30 -14.75
C GLY A 30 -18.70 7.79 -14.39
N SER A 31 -19.91 8.21 -14.02
CA SER A 31 -20.37 9.56 -13.64
C SER A 31 -19.60 10.26 -12.50
N SER A 32 -19.88 11.57 -12.32
CA SER A 32 -19.32 12.43 -11.25
C SER A 32 -19.33 11.81 -9.84
N LYS A 33 -20.28 10.91 -9.52
CA LYS A 33 -20.31 10.18 -8.23
C LYS A 33 -19.17 9.18 -8.04
N LYS A 34 -18.69 8.52 -9.10
CA LYS A 34 -17.54 7.60 -8.99
C LYS A 34 -16.25 8.38 -8.71
N ALA A 35 -16.04 9.51 -9.40
CA ALA A 35 -14.88 10.39 -9.18
C ALA A 35 -14.74 10.87 -7.73
N LEU A 36 -15.83 11.34 -7.11
CA LEU A 36 -15.83 11.76 -5.69
C LEU A 36 -15.45 10.62 -4.73
N ARG A 37 -15.84 9.37 -5.04
CA ARG A 37 -15.46 8.21 -4.23
C ARG A 37 -13.97 7.93 -4.32
N TYR A 38 -13.35 8.13 -5.49
CA TYR A 38 -11.91 7.98 -5.66
C TYR A 38 -11.13 9.05 -4.90
N GLU A 39 -11.52 10.32 -4.99
CA GLU A 39 -10.86 11.39 -4.24
C GLU A 39 -10.93 11.16 -2.72
N ALA A 40 -12.11 10.75 -2.22
CA ALA A 40 -12.27 10.38 -0.82
C ALA A 40 -11.38 9.17 -0.44
N ALA A 41 -11.32 8.14 -1.29
CA ALA A 41 -10.49 6.97 -1.07
C ALA A 41 -8.99 7.29 -1.08
N MET A 42 -8.53 8.19 -1.94
CA MET A 42 -7.15 8.66 -1.99
C MET A 42 -6.79 9.39 -0.68
N THR A 43 -7.69 10.22 -0.17
CA THR A 43 -7.49 10.94 1.10
C THR A 43 -7.44 10.00 2.30
N SER A 44 -8.29 8.97 2.31
CA SER A 44 -8.38 7.99 3.39
C SER A 44 -7.50 6.75 3.20
N PHE A 45 -6.66 6.71 2.15
CA PHE A 45 -5.93 5.50 1.75
C PHE A 45 -5.07 4.94 2.90
N LEU A 46 -4.27 5.79 3.54
CA LEU A 46 -3.36 5.35 4.61
C LEU A 46 -4.10 4.76 5.80
N GLU A 47 -5.19 5.39 6.24
CA GLU A 47 -5.99 4.89 7.37
C GLU A 47 -6.71 3.59 7.01
N ASN A 48 -7.30 3.52 5.81
CA ASN A 48 -7.92 2.29 5.31
C ASN A 48 -6.90 1.16 5.20
N SER A 49 -5.70 1.44 4.68
CA SER A 49 -4.61 0.48 4.54
C SER A 49 -4.12 -0.05 5.89
N LYS A 50 -4.04 0.79 6.94
CA LYS A 50 -3.72 0.32 8.30
C LYS A 50 -4.76 -0.67 8.82
N THR A 51 -6.04 -0.32 8.70
CA THR A 51 -7.17 -1.19 9.11
C THR A 51 -7.16 -2.52 8.35
N ILE A 52 -6.99 -2.44 7.03
CA ILE A 52 -6.93 -3.63 6.16
C ILE A 52 -5.70 -4.49 6.51
N LEU A 53 -4.54 -3.87 6.68
CA LEU A 53 -3.32 -4.59 7.02
C LEU A 53 -3.45 -5.32 8.37
N HIS A 54 -4.01 -4.68 9.38
CA HIS A 54 -4.18 -5.28 10.70
C HIS A 54 -5.10 -6.51 10.66
N GLY A 55 -6.23 -6.44 9.97
CA GLY A 55 -7.10 -7.61 9.81
C GLY A 55 -6.45 -8.73 8.99
N LEU A 56 -5.65 -8.39 7.97
CA LEU A 56 -4.89 -9.38 7.20
C LEU A 56 -3.76 -10.03 8.01
N GLN A 57 -3.14 -9.31 8.95
CA GLN A 57 -2.16 -9.87 9.88
C GLN A 57 -2.82 -10.93 10.78
N PHE A 58 -3.97 -10.65 11.38
CA PHE A 58 -4.74 -11.68 12.10
C PHE A 58 -5.10 -12.87 11.21
N LEU A 59 -5.53 -12.62 9.97
CA LEU A 59 -5.85 -13.69 9.05
C LEU A 59 -4.62 -14.54 8.70
N SER A 60 -3.42 -13.93 8.63
CA SER A 60 -2.17 -14.64 8.36
C SER A 60 -1.70 -15.55 9.51
N GLU A 61 -2.07 -15.24 10.75
CA GLU A 61 -1.85 -16.13 11.90
C GLU A 61 -2.73 -17.39 11.80
N ILE A 62 -3.95 -17.23 11.28
CA ILE A 62 -4.89 -18.32 11.06
C ILE A 62 -4.50 -19.14 9.81
N HIS A 63 -4.04 -18.46 8.76
CA HIS A 63 -3.69 -19.03 7.46
C HIS A 63 -2.27 -18.64 7.04
N PRO A 64 -1.22 -19.34 7.50
CA PRO A 64 0.16 -18.96 7.24
C PRO A 64 0.53 -18.85 5.75
N ALA A 65 -0.19 -19.54 4.85
CA ALA A 65 0.04 -19.47 3.41
C ALA A 65 -0.08 -18.04 2.82
N ILE A 66 -0.87 -17.15 3.43
CA ILE A 66 -1.03 -15.76 2.96
C ILE A 66 0.03 -14.81 3.52
N SER A 67 0.81 -15.24 4.51
CA SER A 67 1.75 -14.39 5.24
C SER A 67 2.77 -13.68 4.35
N VAL A 68 3.23 -14.34 3.28
CA VAL A 68 4.22 -13.77 2.35
C VAL A 68 3.66 -12.54 1.60
N ALA A 69 2.42 -12.61 1.12
CA ALA A 69 1.75 -11.50 0.45
C ALA A 69 1.40 -10.38 1.43
N VAL A 70 0.90 -10.74 2.62
CA VAL A 70 0.60 -9.79 3.69
C VAL A 70 1.87 -9.05 4.15
N GLY A 71 3.00 -9.74 4.27
CA GLY A 71 4.29 -9.15 4.61
C GLY A 71 4.80 -8.18 3.56
N ALA A 72 4.72 -8.53 2.27
CA ALA A 72 5.07 -7.63 1.18
C ALA A 72 4.21 -6.35 1.19
N PHE A 73 2.88 -6.51 1.33
CA PHE A 73 1.95 -5.39 1.44
C PHE A 73 2.27 -4.50 2.66
N ALA A 74 2.52 -5.10 3.83
CA ALA A 74 2.89 -4.38 5.04
C ALA A 74 4.13 -3.51 4.85
N ALA A 75 5.16 -4.04 4.19
CA ALA A 75 6.41 -3.34 3.97
C ALA A 75 6.22 -2.15 3.00
N VAL A 76 5.44 -2.33 1.93
CA VAL A 76 5.10 -1.23 0.99
C VAL A 76 4.29 -0.13 1.68
N ILE A 77 3.26 -0.48 2.46
CA ILE A 77 2.45 0.50 3.20
C ILE A 77 3.30 1.30 4.20
N LYS A 78 4.27 0.66 4.86
CA LYS A 78 5.19 1.37 5.76
C LYS A 78 6.10 2.36 5.05
N ILE A 79 6.59 2.01 3.86
CA ILE A 79 7.33 2.95 3.02
C ILE A 79 6.41 4.11 2.63
N GLU A 80 5.13 3.86 2.36
CA GLU A 80 4.19 4.93 2.02
C GLU A 80 3.88 5.87 3.19
N LEU A 81 3.78 5.35 4.42
CA LEU A 81 3.52 6.17 5.62
C LEU A 81 4.56 7.26 5.86
N ILE A 82 5.80 7.06 5.38
CA ILE A 82 6.87 8.05 5.53
C ILE A 82 6.95 9.04 4.35
N ARG A 83 6.17 8.85 3.29
CA ARG A 83 6.18 9.74 2.11
C ARG A 83 5.31 10.97 2.35
N ARG A 84 5.75 12.09 1.77
CA ARG A 84 5.06 13.38 1.79
C ARG A 84 4.47 13.77 0.43
N ASP A 85 4.72 12.97 -0.61
CA ASP A 85 4.27 13.27 -1.98
C ASP A 85 2.90 12.65 -2.26
N ASN A 86 1.93 13.49 -2.61
CA ASN A 86 0.56 13.08 -2.90
C ASN A 86 0.32 12.98 -4.41
N ASN A 87 0.99 12.03 -5.05
CA ASN A 87 0.82 11.79 -6.49
C ASN A 87 -0.41 10.90 -6.74
N MET A 88 -1.45 11.47 -7.36
CA MET A 88 -2.72 10.77 -7.60
C MET A 88 -2.58 9.55 -8.52
N LYS A 89 -1.69 9.60 -9.53
CA LYS A 89 -1.40 8.45 -10.42
C LYS A 89 -0.83 7.29 -9.59
N ALA A 90 0.17 7.55 -8.74
CA ALA A 90 0.72 6.54 -7.83
C ALA A 90 -0.33 6.01 -6.84
N MET A 91 -1.17 6.90 -6.29
CA MET A 91 -2.24 6.52 -5.37
C MET A 91 -3.28 5.60 -6.01
N SER A 92 -3.58 5.78 -7.30
CA SER A 92 -4.49 4.90 -8.03
C SER A 92 -3.99 3.45 -8.08
N VAL A 93 -2.70 3.23 -8.34
CA VAL A 93 -2.11 1.89 -8.34
C VAL A 93 -2.17 1.25 -6.96
N LYS A 94 -1.90 2.04 -5.91
CA LYS A 94 -1.98 1.59 -4.51
C LYS A 94 -3.40 1.22 -4.08
N LEU A 95 -4.41 1.95 -4.55
CA LEU A 95 -5.81 1.58 -4.32
C LEU A 95 -6.16 0.25 -4.98
N GLN A 96 -5.68 -0.01 -6.20
CA GLN A 96 -5.88 -1.31 -6.84
C GLN A 96 -5.15 -2.45 -6.10
N MET A 97 -3.93 -2.20 -5.61
CA MET A 97 -3.20 -3.15 -4.78
C MET A 97 -3.98 -3.47 -3.48
N GLN A 98 -4.51 -2.45 -2.81
CA GLN A 98 -5.36 -2.63 -1.62
C GLN A 98 -6.62 -3.43 -1.96
N ASN A 99 -7.23 -3.15 -3.11
CA ASN A 99 -8.40 -3.88 -3.61
C ASN A 99 -8.14 -5.38 -3.76
N LEU A 100 -7.01 -5.75 -4.38
CA LEU A 100 -6.52 -7.14 -4.44
C LEU A 100 -6.37 -7.74 -3.04
N MET A 101 -5.70 -7.04 -2.13
CA MET A 101 -5.44 -7.55 -0.78
C MET A 101 -6.73 -7.75 0.03
N CYS A 102 -7.77 -6.95 -0.22
CA CYS A 102 -9.08 -7.13 0.40
C CYS A 102 -9.77 -8.46 0.03
N THR A 103 -9.43 -9.07 -1.11
CA THR A 103 -10.00 -10.37 -1.51
C THR A 103 -9.63 -11.48 -0.53
N LEU A 104 -8.49 -11.39 0.15
CA LEU A 104 -8.08 -12.38 1.15
C LEU A 104 -9.08 -12.50 2.31
N TYR A 105 -9.85 -11.46 2.63
CA TYR A 105 -10.90 -11.55 3.64
C TYR A 105 -12.00 -12.55 3.30
N GLN A 106 -12.17 -12.94 2.03
CA GLN A 106 -13.15 -13.96 1.63
C GLN A 106 -12.77 -15.36 2.16
N ILE A 107 -11.51 -15.59 2.52
CA ILE A 107 -11.03 -16.84 3.14
C ILE A 107 -11.77 -17.14 4.45
N ARG A 108 -12.33 -16.12 5.12
CA ARG A 108 -13.19 -16.30 6.31
C ARG A 108 -14.38 -17.23 6.07
N ASN A 109 -14.82 -17.39 4.83
CA ASN A 109 -15.92 -18.27 4.46
C ASN A 109 -15.52 -19.75 4.41
N LEU A 110 -14.21 -20.07 4.43
CA LEU A 110 -13.65 -21.41 4.31
C LEU A 110 -13.37 -22.10 5.66
N ARG A 111 -14.03 -21.65 6.73
CA ARG A 111 -13.81 -22.07 8.13
C ARG A 111 -13.85 -23.57 8.39
N THR A 112 -14.59 -24.32 7.58
CA THR A 112 -14.92 -25.73 7.79
C THR A 112 -14.02 -26.67 6.98
N GLU A 113 -13.33 -26.18 5.94
CA GLU A 113 -12.54 -26.98 4.98
C GLU A 113 -11.03 -26.93 5.27
N ARG A 114 -10.68 -26.99 6.56
CA ARG A 114 -9.45 -26.43 7.11
C ARG A 114 -8.11 -26.97 6.58
N HIS A 115 -8.03 -28.18 6.04
CA HIS A 115 -6.73 -28.75 5.68
C HIS A 115 -6.35 -28.55 4.20
N ASP A 116 -7.26 -28.75 3.26
CA ASP A 116 -6.89 -28.81 1.83
C ASP A 116 -6.62 -27.42 1.23
N PHE A 117 -7.36 -26.38 1.64
CA PHE A 117 -7.15 -25.01 1.13
C PHE A 117 -5.91 -24.34 1.73
N THR A 118 -5.73 -24.47 3.04
CA THR A 118 -4.72 -23.73 3.80
C THR A 118 -3.31 -24.27 3.59
N THR A 119 -3.20 -25.56 3.26
CA THR A 119 -1.95 -26.23 2.86
C THR A 119 -1.80 -26.33 1.35
N SER A 120 -2.74 -25.75 0.59
CA SER A 120 -2.74 -25.83 -0.86
C SER A 120 -1.48 -25.18 -1.43
N ALA A 121 -0.66 -25.99 -2.10
CA ALA A 121 0.48 -25.50 -2.87
C ALA A 121 0.07 -24.43 -3.89
N ARG A 122 -1.18 -24.49 -4.39
CA ARG A 122 -1.74 -23.51 -5.31
C ARG A 122 -1.94 -22.14 -4.65
N LEU A 123 -2.47 -22.11 -3.42
CA LEU A 123 -2.60 -20.85 -2.66
C LEU A 123 -1.23 -20.28 -2.32
N ALA A 124 -0.30 -21.10 -1.82
CA ALA A 124 1.06 -20.66 -1.48
C ALA A 124 1.80 -20.09 -2.70
N SER A 125 1.72 -20.77 -3.85
CA SER A 125 2.28 -20.28 -5.12
C SER A 125 1.67 -18.95 -5.54
N MET A 126 0.34 -18.82 -5.45
CA MET A 126 -0.36 -17.58 -5.78
C MET A 126 0.05 -16.42 -4.86
N MET A 127 0.18 -16.67 -3.56
CA MET A 127 0.62 -15.67 -2.58
C MET A 127 2.06 -15.23 -2.83
N SER A 128 2.94 -16.15 -3.24
CA SER A 128 4.31 -15.80 -3.64
C SER A 128 4.32 -14.91 -4.88
N ILE A 129 3.51 -15.21 -5.90
CA ILE A 129 3.39 -14.37 -7.10
C ILE A 129 2.90 -12.98 -6.73
N ILE A 130 1.80 -12.89 -5.96
CA ILE A 130 1.26 -11.60 -5.51
C ILE A 130 2.31 -10.81 -4.72
N ALA A 131 3.09 -11.46 -3.86
CA ALA A 131 4.16 -10.80 -3.12
C ALA A 131 5.23 -10.20 -4.04
N GLU A 132 5.66 -10.92 -5.09
CA GLU A 132 6.60 -10.41 -6.08
C GLU A 132 6.01 -9.22 -6.87
N GLU A 133 4.75 -9.31 -7.30
CA GLU A 133 4.08 -8.21 -8.01
C GLU A 133 3.94 -6.96 -7.13
N ILE A 134 3.62 -7.13 -5.84
CA ILE A 134 3.57 -6.02 -4.86
C ILE A 134 4.94 -5.38 -4.71
N LYS A 135 6.03 -6.16 -4.62
CA LYS A 135 7.39 -5.64 -4.52
C LYS A 135 7.81 -4.91 -5.80
N ALA A 136 7.51 -5.47 -6.96
CA ALA A 136 7.80 -4.86 -8.26
C ALA A 136 7.08 -3.51 -8.42
N CYS A 137 5.78 -3.49 -8.12
CA CYS A 137 4.99 -2.26 -8.07
C CYS A 137 5.57 -1.26 -7.08
N GLY A 138 5.90 -1.69 -5.86
CA GLY A 138 6.51 -0.84 -4.85
C GLY A 138 7.83 -0.20 -5.31
N SER A 139 8.70 -0.96 -5.97
CA SER A 139 9.96 -0.45 -6.54
C SER A 139 9.70 0.60 -7.61
N ASP A 140 8.82 0.29 -8.58
CA ASP A 140 8.50 1.19 -9.68
C ASP A 140 7.86 2.49 -9.18
N LEU A 141 6.95 2.39 -8.20
CA LEU A 141 6.35 3.55 -7.53
C LEU A 141 7.37 4.33 -6.70
N SER A 142 8.33 3.67 -6.05
CA SER A 142 9.43 4.34 -5.36
C SER A 142 10.20 5.22 -6.34
N TYR A 143 10.69 4.60 -7.41
CA TYR A 143 11.47 5.28 -8.44
C TYR A 143 10.70 6.45 -9.06
N TYR A 144 9.48 6.20 -9.52
CA TYR A 144 8.62 7.21 -10.14
C TYR A 144 8.35 8.41 -9.23
N GLN A 145 8.03 8.17 -7.96
CA GLN A 145 7.69 9.24 -7.03
C GLN A 145 8.93 10.00 -6.52
N ASP A 146 10.12 9.39 -6.49
CA ASP A 146 11.37 10.07 -6.11
C ASP A 146 11.90 11.00 -7.23
N LYS A 147 11.43 10.81 -8.46
CA LYS A 147 11.76 11.68 -9.58
C LYS A 147 11.04 13.03 -9.50
N LYS A 148 11.76 14.06 -9.93
CA LYS A 148 11.21 15.40 -10.20
C LYS A 148 10.16 15.37 -11.31
N LEU A 149 9.25 16.35 -11.33
CA LEU A 149 8.19 16.41 -12.34
C LEU A 149 8.74 16.45 -13.76
N ILE A 150 9.79 17.26 -14.01
CA ILE A 150 10.42 17.33 -15.34
C ILE A 150 10.98 15.97 -15.78
N SER A 151 11.63 15.23 -14.87
CA SER A 151 12.18 13.89 -15.16
C SER A 151 11.08 12.86 -15.43
N ARG A 152 9.93 12.97 -14.74
CA ARG A 152 8.76 12.15 -15.04
C ARG A 152 8.16 12.47 -16.41
N LEU A 153 8.16 13.74 -16.82
CA LEU A 153 7.60 14.16 -18.11
C LEU A 153 8.43 13.66 -19.30
N ILE A 154 9.75 13.55 -19.16
CA ILE A 154 10.64 12.98 -20.19
C ILE A 154 10.17 11.58 -20.61
N HIS A 155 9.76 10.76 -19.64
CA HIS A 155 9.34 9.38 -19.86
C HIS A 155 7.87 9.15 -19.49
N ALA A 156 7.02 10.17 -19.68
CA ALA A 156 5.63 10.15 -19.22
C ALA A 156 4.88 8.93 -19.76
N GLN A 157 4.97 8.68 -21.07
CA GLN A 157 4.32 7.56 -21.73
C GLN A 157 4.75 6.21 -21.14
N PHE A 158 6.05 6.03 -20.89
CA PHE A 158 6.58 4.80 -20.32
C PHE A 158 6.04 4.58 -18.89
N PHE A 159 6.10 5.61 -18.04
CA PHE A 159 5.59 5.50 -16.67
C PHE A 159 4.10 5.22 -16.64
N GLU A 160 3.30 5.88 -17.47
CA GLU A 160 1.86 5.65 -17.51
C GLU A 160 1.49 4.25 -17.98
N GLN A 161 2.18 3.73 -19.00
CA GLN A 161 2.04 2.35 -19.42
C GLN A 161 2.42 1.40 -18.29
N ARG A 162 3.51 1.68 -17.56
CA ARG A 162 3.93 0.87 -16.42
C ARG A 162 2.90 0.87 -15.28
N LEU A 163 2.37 2.04 -14.91
CA LEU A 163 1.35 2.18 -13.86
C LEU A 163 0.05 1.47 -14.27
N ALA A 164 -0.38 1.61 -15.53
CA ALA A 164 -1.54 0.90 -16.05
C ALA A 164 -1.35 -0.62 -16.07
N SER A 165 -0.13 -1.09 -16.36
CA SER A 165 0.23 -2.51 -16.28
C SER A 165 0.08 -3.03 -14.86
N HIS A 166 0.59 -2.33 -13.84
CA HIS A 166 0.44 -2.75 -12.44
C HIS A 166 -1.04 -2.83 -12.00
N ILE A 167 -1.86 -1.84 -12.40
CA ILE A 167 -3.31 -1.88 -12.13
C ILE A 167 -3.95 -3.12 -12.76
N THR A 168 -3.60 -3.40 -14.02
CA THR A 168 -4.10 -4.56 -14.76
C THR A 168 -3.70 -5.86 -14.08
N THR A 169 -2.42 -6.03 -13.75
CA THR A 169 -1.89 -7.21 -13.06
C THR A 169 -2.62 -7.45 -11.73
N PHE A 170 -2.82 -6.42 -10.92
CA PHE A 170 -3.54 -6.60 -9.65
C PHE A 170 -5.01 -6.97 -9.83
N ALA A 171 -5.69 -6.41 -10.83
CA ALA A 171 -7.06 -6.78 -11.15
C ALA A 171 -7.15 -8.25 -11.63
N GLU A 172 -6.22 -8.70 -12.47
CA GLU A 172 -6.12 -10.10 -12.91
C GLU A 172 -5.88 -11.05 -11.73
N ARG A 173 -4.88 -10.75 -10.88
CA ARG A 173 -4.58 -11.56 -9.69
C ARG A 173 -5.75 -11.61 -8.72
N ARG A 174 -6.54 -10.53 -8.63
CA ARG A 174 -7.74 -10.48 -7.80
C ARG A 174 -8.78 -11.47 -8.31
N SER A 175 -9.11 -11.42 -9.61
CA SER A 175 -10.09 -12.33 -10.22
C SER A 175 -9.66 -13.79 -10.11
N GLU A 176 -8.37 -14.09 -10.32
CA GLU A 176 -7.85 -15.43 -10.12
C GLU A 176 -7.96 -15.90 -8.67
N LEU A 177 -7.78 -15.00 -7.70
CA LEU A 177 -7.80 -15.31 -6.27
C LEU A 177 -9.23 -15.55 -5.82
N GLU A 178 -10.18 -14.75 -6.31
CA GLU A 178 -11.62 -14.95 -6.09
C GLU A 178 -12.09 -16.28 -6.65
N LEU A 179 -11.66 -16.63 -7.87
CA LEU A 179 -11.95 -17.93 -8.48
C LEU A 179 -11.36 -19.07 -7.65
N LEU A 180 -10.10 -18.93 -7.22
CA LEU A 180 -9.44 -19.91 -6.37
C LEU A 180 -10.23 -20.11 -5.07
N ILE A 181 -10.56 -19.05 -4.34
CA ILE A 181 -11.33 -19.12 -3.09
C ILE A 181 -12.69 -19.79 -3.34
N THR A 182 -13.43 -19.33 -4.36
CA THR A 182 -14.76 -19.86 -4.70
C THR A 182 -14.72 -21.34 -5.05
N SER A 183 -13.68 -21.82 -5.73
CA SER A 183 -13.54 -23.24 -6.09
C SER A 183 -13.46 -24.18 -4.88
N TYR A 184 -12.97 -23.68 -3.74
CA TYR A 184 -13.00 -24.41 -2.48
C TYR A 184 -14.37 -24.25 -1.79
N THR A 185 -14.90 -23.03 -1.68
CA THR A 185 -16.19 -22.77 -0.99
C THR A 185 -17.38 -23.50 -1.62
N ALA A 186 -17.38 -23.72 -2.94
CA ALA A 186 -18.48 -24.34 -3.67
C ALA A 186 -18.49 -25.88 -3.63
N GLY A 187 -17.49 -26.51 -2.99
CA GLY A 187 -17.41 -27.96 -2.87
C GLY A 187 -17.23 -28.66 -4.22
N ARG A 188 -15.99 -28.69 -4.75
CA ARG A 188 -15.59 -29.50 -5.93
C ARG A 188 -16.57 -29.40 -7.12
N VAL A 189 -16.75 -28.21 -7.70
CA VAL A 189 -17.31 -28.15 -9.06
C VAL A 189 -16.23 -28.65 -10.01
N HIS A 190 -16.40 -29.90 -10.44
CA HIS A 190 -15.69 -30.49 -11.57
C HIS A 190 -16.10 -29.70 -12.81
N GLU A 191 -15.33 -28.67 -13.19
CA GLU A 191 -15.29 -28.01 -14.51
C GLU A 191 -14.39 -26.76 -14.48
N THR A 192 -13.12 -26.92 -14.10
CA THR A 192 -12.11 -25.85 -14.28
C THR A 192 -11.49 -25.93 -15.68
N ALA A 193 -12.29 -25.67 -16.72
CA ALA A 193 -11.80 -25.48 -18.08
C ALA A 193 -12.26 -24.16 -18.71
N ASP A 194 -13.45 -23.64 -18.38
CA ASP A 194 -14.05 -22.55 -19.17
C ASP A 194 -14.34 -21.22 -18.42
N MET A 195 -13.92 -21.06 -17.16
CA MET A 195 -14.19 -19.82 -16.38
C MET A 195 -12.95 -18.97 -16.04
N VAL A 196 -11.87 -19.09 -16.81
CA VAL A 196 -10.89 -18.00 -16.92
C VAL A 196 -11.08 -17.35 -18.28
N SER A 197 -12.24 -16.71 -18.48
CA SER A 197 -12.28 -15.58 -19.41
C SER A 197 -11.27 -14.58 -18.86
N ARG A 198 -10.08 -14.51 -19.47
CA ARG A 198 -9.10 -13.47 -19.16
C ARG A 198 -9.87 -12.16 -19.21
N VAL A 199 -9.98 -11.49 -18.07
CA VAL A 199 -10.64 -10.19 -18.02
C VAL A 199 -9.72 -9.26 -18.81
N GLU A 200 -10.06 -9.00 -20.07
CA GLU A 200 -9.30 -8.08 -20.91
C GLU A 200 -9.57 -6.66 -20.43
N PHE A 201 -8.70 -6.18 -19.54
CA PHE A 201 -8.70 -4.79 -19.14
C PHE A 201 -8.11 -3.95 -20.26
N LYS A 202 -8.86 -2.94 -20.72
CA LYS A 202 -8.41 -2.05 -21.78
C LYS A 202 -7.39 -1.06 -21.21
N VAL A 203 -6.10 -1.33 -21.42
CA VAL A 203 -4.99 -0.45 -21.02
C VAL A 203 -5.22 0.99 -21.50
N ASP A 204 -5.77 1.19 -22.70
CA ASP A 204 -6.10 2.53 -23.22
C ASP A 204 -7.09 3.30 -22.33
N SER A 205 -8.06 2.60 -21.72
CA SER A 205 -9.01 3.20 -20.79
C SER A 205 -8.33 3.61 -19.49
N LEU A 206 -7.33 2.84 -19.04
CA LEU A 206 -6.53 3.17 -17.86
C LEU A 206 -5.60 4.36 -18.14
N LEU A 207 -4.96 4.41 -19.31
CA LEU A 207 -4.16 5.56 -19.73
C LEU A 207 -5.01 6.84 -19.73
N GLY A 208 -6.19 6.80 -20.36
CA GLY A 208 -7.12 7.93 -20.35
C GLY A 208 -7.59 8.31 -18.93
N PHE A 209 -7.64 7.36 -18.00
CA PHE A 209 -7.90 7.65 -16.59
C PHE A 209 -6.71 8.31 -15.90
N LEU A 210 -5.49 7.81 -16.08
CA LEU A 210 -4.28 8.38 -15.50
C LEU A 210 -4.06 9.83 -15.94
N HIS A 211 -4.33 10.16 -17.22
CA HIS A 211 -4.28 11.54 -17.72
C HIS A 211 -5.25 12.48 -16.97
N ARG A 212 -6.42 11.98 -16.54
CA ARG A 212 -7.37 12.81 -15.76
C ARG A 212 -6.82 13.16 -14.38
N LEU A 213 -5.96 12.31 -13.82
CA LEU A 213 -5.33 12.49 -12.51
C LEU A 213 -4.15 13.46 -12.50
N GLU A 214 -3.75 13.98 -13.67
CA GLU A 214 -2.69 14.97 -13.76
C GLU A 214 -3.00 16.23 -12.95
N SER A 215 -1.98 16.70 -12.25
CA SER A 215 -2.06 17.97 -11.53
C SER A 215 -2.23 19.14 -12.51
N ALA A 216 -2.73 20.29 -12.03
CA ALA A 216 -2.85 21.49 -12.87
C ALA A 216 -1.51 21.91 -13.49
N ARG A 217 -0.42 21.75 -12.71
CA ARG A 217 0.96 22.02 -13.09
C ARG A 217 1.46 21.07 -14.18
N GLU A 218 1.18 19.78 -14.02
CA GLU A 218 1.50 18.74 -15.01
C GLU A 218 0.77 18.99 -16.33
N LYS A 219 -0.53 19.29 -16.28
CA LYS A 219 -1.33 19.66 -17.46
C LYS A 219 -0.78 20.88 -18.19
N GLU A 220 -0.31 21.89 -17.44
CA GLU A 220 0.30 23.07 -18.03
C GLU A 220 1.63 22.74 -18.71
N ALA A 221 2.49 21.96 -18.05
CA ALA A 221 3.78 21.55 -18.60
C ALA A 221 3.61 20.67 -19.85
N VAL A 222 2.68 19.71 -19.85
CA VAL A 222 2.37 18.87 -21.03
C VAL A 222 1.92 19.73 -22.20
N ARG A 223 0.96 20.65 -22.00
CA ARG A 223 0.52 21.57 -23.06
C ARG A 223 1.65 22.44 -23.60
N PHE A 224 2.55 22.90 -22.73
CA PHE A 224 3.72 23.68 -23.13
C PHE A 224 4.66 22.84 -24.01
N ILE A 225 4.95 21.60 -23.60
CA ILE A 225 5.80 20.67 -24.35
C ILE A 225 5.21 20.40 -25.74
N GLU A 226 3.92 20.08 -25.82
CA GLU A 226 3.23 19.79 -27.08
C GLU A 226 3.23 20.99 -28.03
N SER A 227 2.98 22.20 -27.49
CA SER A 227 2.92 23.43 -28.28
C SER A 227 4.30 23.88 -28.81
N ASN A 228 5.39 23.37 -28.21
CA ASN A 228 6.76 23.77 -28.53
C ASN A 228 7.57 22.65 -29.20
N GLY A 229 6.90 21.67 -29.83
CA GLY A 229 7.56 20.67 -30.67
C GLY A 229 8.11 19.45 -29.92
N GLY A 230 7.68 19.22 -28.68
CA GLY A 230 8.02 18.04 -27.89
C GLY A 230 9.15 18.26 -26.86
N ILE A 231 9.33 17.28 -25.98
CA ILE A 231 10.19 17.41 -24.79
C ILE A 231 11.67 17.59 -25.17
N GLU A 232 12.11 16.93 -26.25
CA GLU A 232 13.49 17.05 -26.74
C GLU A 232 13.79 18.49 -27.13
N HIS A 233 12.89 19.11 -27.90
CA HIS A 233 13.06 20.49 -28.36
C HIS A 233 13.11 21.47 -27.19
N CYS A 234 12.26 21.27 -26.18
CA CYS A 234 12.26 22.06 -24.95
C CYS A 234 13.56 21.91 -24.15
N ILE A 235 14.17 20.72 -24.10
CA ILE A 235 15.42 20.49 -23.35
C ILE A 235 16.63 21.14 -24.05
N TYR A 236 16.68 21.09 -25.39
CA TYR A 236 17.84 21.60 -26.13
C TYR A 236 17.86 23.12 -26.29
N HIS A 237 16.71 23.81 -26.19
CA HIS A 237 16.59 25.27 -26.28
C HIS A 237 16.54 25.93 -24.90
N ASP A 238 17.52 26.77 -24.58
CA ASP A 238 17.68 27.35 -23.22
C ASP A 238 16.45 28.15 -22.75
N GLY A 239 15.86 28.96 -23.62
CA GLY A 239 14.66 29.74 -23.27
C GLY A 239 13.44 28.87 -23.01
N LEU A 240 13.27 27.79 -23.78
CA LEU A 240 12.17 26.83 -23.57
C LEU A 240 12.38 25.98 -22.31
N LEU A 241 13.64 25.61 -22.03
CA LEU A 241 14.00 24.87 -20.83
C LEU A 241 13.74 25.69 -19.56
N GLU A 242 14.06 26.98 -19.56
CA GLU A 242 13.81 27.88 -18.43
C GLU A 242 12.32 28.05 -18.15
N GLU A 243 11.51 28.26 -19.19
CA GLU A 243 10.07 28.36 -19.04
C GLU A 243 9.45 27.03 -18.60
N LEU A 244 9.89 25.91 -19.16
CA LEU A 244 9.44 24.58 -18.77
C LEU A 244 9.78 24.27 -17.31
N LEU A 245 11.00 24.60 -16.88
CA LEU A 245 11.42 24.40 -15.50
C LEU A 245 10.59 25.24 -14.53
N THR A 246 10.28 26.49 -14.88
CA THR A 246 9.37 27.35 -14.13
C THR A 246 7.95 26.75 -14.05
N LYS A 247 7.42 26.21 -15.15
CA LYS A 247 6.12 25.51 -15.15
C LYS A 247 6.15 24.23 -14.34
N THR A 248 7.25 23.49 -14.36
CA THR A 248 7.48 22.36 -13.46
C THR A 248 7.94 22.78 -12.08
N GLY A 249 7.93 24.10 -11.78
CA GLY A 249 8.31 24.84 -10.58
C GLY A 249 9.61 24.42 -9.92
N GLU A 250 10.63 24.39 -10.76
CA GLU A 250 12.04 24.35 -10.43
C GLU A 250 12.70 25.57 -11.09
N PRO A 251 12.39 26.81 -10.63
CA PRO A 251 12.88 28.01 -11.31
C PRO A 251 14.41 28.07 -11.31
N MET A 252 14.98 28.52 -12.43
CA MET A 252 16.44 28.63 -12.63
C MET A 252 17.03 29.97 -12.15
N GLU A 253 16.22 30.83 -11.53
CA GLU A 253 16.58 32.21 -11.16
C GLU A 253 17.77 32.27 -10.18
N ASP A 254 17.90 31.28 -9.29
CA ASP A 254 18.98 31.19 -8.30
C ASP A 254 20.17 30.30 -8.74
N MET A 255 20.11 29.69 -9.93
CA MET A 255 21.14 28.76 -10.40
C MET A 255 22.30 29.48 -11.08
N THR A 256 23.53 29.08 -10.73
CA THR A 256 24.74 29.48 -11.45
C THR A 256 24.75 28.89 -12.87
N ASP A 257 25.48 29.51 -13.80
CA ASP A 257 25.59 29.03 -15.19
C ASP A 257 26.11 27.58 -15.27
N GLU A 258 27.00 27.19 -14.36
CA GLU A 258 27.51 25.81 -14.27
C GLU A 258 26.43 24.82 -13.79
N GLU A 259 25.56 25.23 -12.87
CA GLU A 259 24.42 24.40 -12.44
C GLU A 259 23.38 24.23 -13.54
N LYS A 260 23.08 25.29 -14.29
CA LYS A 260 22.18 25.24 -15.46
C LYS A 260 22.73 24.28 -16.52
N LYS A 261 24.03 24.38 -16.83
CA LYS A 261 24.71 23.50 -17.78
C LYS A 261 24.72 22.05 -17.32
N LYS A 262 24.96 21.80 -16.03
CA LYS A 262 24.90 20.47 -15.42
C LYS A 262 23.49 19.88 -15.49
N LEU A 263 22.46 20.66 -15.16
CA LEU A 263 21.07 20.23 -15.24
C LEU A 263 20.67 19.89 -16.67
N LYS A 264 21.01 20.75 -17.65
CA LYS A 264 20.75 20.48 -19.07
C LYS A 264 21.42 19.18 -19.54
N THR A 265 22.68 18.97 -19.15
CA THR A 265 23.42 17.73 -19.46
C THR A 265 22.75 16.51 -18.82
N GLN A 266 22.27 16.63 -17.58
CA GLN A 266 21.54 15.56 -16.90
C GLN A 266 20.23 15.23 -17.61
N LEU A 267 19.40 16.23 -17.95
CA LEU A 267 18.12 16.01 -18.63
C LEU A 267 18.31 15.44 -20.04
N ALA A 268 19.32 15.90 -20.78
CA ALA A 268 19.67 15.34 -22.08
C ALA A 268 20.14 13.88 -21.98
N LYS A 269 20.86 13.53 -20.92
CA LYS A 269 21.21 12.14 -20.64
C LYS A 269 19.96 11.32 -20.34
N GLU A 270 19.11 11.79 -19.42
CA GLU A 270 17.85 11.12 -19.04
C GLU A 270 16.97 10.83 -20.25
N LEU A 271 16.91 11.72 -21.24
CA LEU A 271 16.15 11.51 -22.48
C LEU A 271 16.57 10.23 -23.24
N THR A 272 17.85 9.88 -23.19
CA THR A 272 18.41 8.71 -23.89
C THR A 272 18.50 7.46 -23.00
N GLU A 273 18.16 7.57 -21.72
CA GLU A 273 18.29 6.46 -20.78
C GLU A 273 17.22 5.38 -20.99
N ASN A 274 17.61 4.12 -20.79
CA ASN A 274 16.69 3.00 -20.78
C ASN A 274 16.01 2.88 -19.41
N VAL A 275 14.79 3.41 -19.30
CA VAL A 275 14.02 3.42 -18.04
C VAL A 275 13.77 2.02 -17.50
N GLU A 276 13.60 1.01 -18.36
CA GLU A 276 13.43 -0.38 -17.94
C GLU A 276 14.63 -0.89 -17.13
N GLU A 277 15.84 -0.57 -17.59
CA GLU A 277 17.07 -0.94 -16.90
C GLU A 277 17.22 -0.18 -15.58
N LEU A 278 16.84 1.10 -15.55
CA LEU A 278 16.84 1.90 -14.33
C LEU A 278 15.87 1.34 -13.29
N LEU A 279 14.67 0.90 -13.69
CA LEU A 279 13.71 0.26 -12.79
C LEU A 279 14.23 -1.07 -12.25
N LYS A 280 14.84 -1.89 -13.11
CA LYS A 280 15.49 -3.16 -12.69
C LYS A 280 16.60 -2.90 -11.66
N ASN A 281 17.43 -1.90 -11.89
CA ASN A 281 18.49 -1.53 -10.96
C ASN A 281 17.93 -0.94 -9.66
N ASN A 282 16.81 -0.23 -9.73
CA ASN A 282 16.13 0.30 -8.54
C ASN A 282 15.58 -0.80 -7.63
N MET A 283 15.25 -1.98 -8.18
CA MET A 283 14.73 -3.10 -7.39
C MET A 283 15.65 -3.45 -6.21
N ALA A 284 16.96 -3.54 -6.44
CA ALA A 284 17.90 -3.88 -5.38
C ALA A 284 17.89 -2.86 -4.23
N ASN A 285 17.77 -1.57 -4.55
CA ASN A 285 17.64 -0.51 -3.56
C ASN A 285 16.31 -0.63 -2.80
N PHE A 286 15.23 -0.91 -3.52
CA PHE A 286 13.91 -1.10 -2.94
C PHE A 286 13.84 -2.30 -2.00
N GLU A 287 14.42 -3.43 -2.39
CA GLU A 287 14.55 -4.61 -1.53
C GLU A 287 15.37 -4.32 -0.27
N GLY A 288 16.42 -3.50 -0.39
CA GLY A 288 17.15 -2.97 0.76
C GLY A 288 16.25 -2.21 1.74
N MET A 289 15.39 -1.32 1.23
CA MET A 289 14.41 -0.59 2.05
C MET A 289 13.38 -1.52 2.68
N LEU A 290 12.83 -2.47 1.92
CA LEU A 290 11.88 -3.47 2.42
C LEU A 290 12.50 -4.30 3.55
N ARG A 291 13.75 -4.75 3.40
CA ARG A 291 14.47 -5.51 4.42
C ARG A 291 14.63 -4.71 5.72
N ILE A 292 14.97 -3.43 5.63
CA ILE A 292 15.06 -2.55 6.79
C ILE A 292 13.70 -2.44 7.47
N GLN A 293 12.62 -2.20 6.71
CA GLN A 293 11.27 -2.11 7.27
C GLN A 293 10.83 -3.43 7.94
N ASN A 294 11.15 -4.56 7.33
CA ASN A 294 10.83 -5.88 7.88
C ASN A 294 11.61 -6.17 9.18
N ASN A 295 12.90 -5.84 9.21
CA ASN A 295 13.73 -5.97 10.42
C ASN A 295 13.20 -5.08 11.55
N ASN A 296 12.76 -3.86 11.23
CA ASN A 296 12.14 -2.96 12.21
C ASN A 296 10.83 -3.55 12.78
N ILE A 297 10.00 -4.18 11.96
CA ILE A 297 8.80 -4.91 12.43
C ILE A 297 9.18 -5.99 13.43
N GLN A 298 10.14 -6.85 13.07
CA GLN A 298 10.56 -7.96 13.90
C GLN A 298 11.20 -7.49 15.21
N HIS A 299 12.02 -6.44 15.15
CA HIS A 299 12.65 -5.87 16.33
C HIS A 299 11.61 -5.28 17.29
N MET A 300 10.63 -4.52 16.77
CA MET A 300 9.53 -4.00 17.59
C MET A 300 8.70 -5.12 18.22
N ALA A 301 8.39 -6.19 17.47
CA ALA A 301 7.66 -7.34 18.01
C ALA A 301 8.41 -8.00 19.18
N HIS A 302 9.73 -8.20 19.06
CA HIS A 302 10.56 -8.75 20.12
C HIS A 302 10.64 -7.83 21.36
N LEU A 303 10.72 -6.50 21.17
CA LEU A 303 10.66 -5.56 22.29
C LEU A 303 9.33 -5.64 23.03
N MET A 304 8.22 -5.74 22.31
CA MET A 304 6.89 -5.89 22.89
C MET A 304 6.75 -7.20 23.67
N GLU A 305 7.20 -8.33 23.12
CA GLU A 305 7.14 -9.63 23.80
C GLU A 305 7.94 -9.64 25.11
N ASN A 306 9.11 -9.00 25.11
CA ASN A 306 9.92 -8.82 26.32
C ASN A 306 9.22 -7.93 27.35
N GLN A 307 8.60 -6.83 26.93
CA GLN A 307 7.83 -5.97 27.83
C GLN A 307 6.61 -6.70 28.41
N THR A 308 5.84 -7.42 27.60
CA THR A 308 4.72 -8.24 28.08
C THR A 308 5.19 -9.30 29.08
N SER A 309 6.33 -9.95 28.81
CA SER A 309 6.92 -10.93 29.71
C SER A 309 7.36 -10.31 31.04
N GLN A 310 7.94 -9.11 31.02
CA GLN A 310 8.30 -8.38 32.24
C GLN A 310 7.07 -7.97 33.05
N ILE A 311 6.03 -7.46 32.38
CA ILE A 311 4.76 -7.10 33.03
C ILE A 311 4.09 -8.33 33.65
N MET A 312 4.10 -9.48 32.97
CA MET A 312 3.59 -10.73 33.53
C MET A 312 4.38 -11.19 34.75
N LYS A 313 5.72 -11.07 34.73
CA LYS A 313 6.57 -11.37 35.90
C LYS A 313 6.24 -10.46 37.08
N MET A 314 6.19 -9.15 36.87
CA MET A 314 5.81 -8.19 37.90
C MET A 314 4.39 -8.46 38.44
N SER A 315 3.44 -8.79 37.56
CA SER A 315 2.07 -9.15 37.95
C SER A 315 2.03 -10.41 38.83
N ASN A 316 2.83 -11.42 38.50
CA ASN A 316 2.92 -12.65 39.29
C ASN A 316 3.60 -12.39 40.65
N GLU A 317 4.64 -11.56 40.71
CA GLU A 317 5.27 -11.14 41.97
C GLU A 317 4.31 -10.39 42.88
N ILE A 318 3.53 -9.46 42.33
CA ILE A 318 2.47 -8.74 43.08
C ILE A 318 1.40 -9.72 43.59
N THR A 319 1.02 -10.71 42.78
CA THR A 319 0.04 -11.74 43.18
C THR A 319 0.57 -12.60 44.34
N MET A 320 1.87 -12.92 44.34
CA MET A 320 2.51 -13.66 45.43
C MET A 320 2.63 -12.82 46.71
N MET A 321 2.86 -11.51 46.59
CA MET A 321 2.93 -10.59 47.74
C MET A 321 1.55 -10.29 48.36
N PHE A 322 0.46 -10.40 47.59
CA PHE A 322 -0.90 -10.10 48.05
C PHE A 322 -1.89 -11.21 47.65
N PRO A 323 -1.86 -12.37 48.32
CA PRO A 323 -2.70 -13.54 48.03
C PRO A 323 -4.17 -13.29 48.44
N GLY A 324 -4.87 -12.49 47.64
CA GLY A 324 -6.26 -12.08 47.87
C GLY A 324 -6.77 -10.98 46.94
N MET A 325 -5.88 -10.28 46.22
CA MET A 325 -6.29 -9.30 45.19
C MET A 325 -6.69 -10.02 43.88
N ARG A 326 -7.89 -9.73 43.35
CA ARG A 326 -8.29 -10.21 42.02
C ARG A 326 -7.50 -9.51 40.92
N LYS A 327 -7.05 -10.29 39.94
CA LYS A 327 -6.37 -9.79 38.74
C LYS A 327 -7.31 -8.91 37.91
N HIS A 328 -6.97 -7.63 37.74
CA HIS A 328 -7.41 -6.84 36.59
C HIS A 328 -6.15 -6.39 35.86
N VAL A 329 -5.78 -7.14 34.81
CA VAL A 329 -4.82 -6.67 33.82
C VAL A 329 -5.66 -6.06 32.70
N LEU A 330 -5.75 -4.73 32.68
CA LEU A 330 -6.25 -4.00 31.51
C LEU A 330 -5.12 -3.99 30.47
N LEU A 331 -5.13 -4.97 29.57
CA LEU A 331 -4.47 -4.82 28.28
C LEU A 331 -5.39 -3.90 27.47
N THR A 332 -5.12 -2.60 27.46
CA THR A 332 -5.75 -1.71 26.49
C THR A 332 -5.22 -2.05 25.11
N ASP A 333 -6.13 -2.23 24.15
CA ASP A 333 -5.77 -2.34 22.74
C ASP A 333 -4.99 -1.08 22.31
N PRO A 334 -3.89 -1.21 21.55
CA PRO A 334 -3.03 -0.06 21.19
C PRO A 334 -3.77 1.00 20.35
N VAL A 335 -4.94 0.68 19.80
CA VAL A 335 -5.78 1.60 19.02
C VAL A 335 -6.53 2.60 19.90
N ASP A 336 -6.90 2.22 21.13
CA ASP A 336 -7.64 3.12 22.03
C ASP A 336 -6.69 4.09 22.77
N ALA A 337 -5.44 3.69 23.02
CA ALA A 337 -4.42 4.56 23.63
C ALA A 337 -3.91 5.67 22.67
N ALA A 338 -4.15 5.53 21.37
CA ALA A 338 -3.69 6.47 20.34
C ALA A 338 -4.63 7.67 20.13
N LYS A 339 -5.86 7.65 20.67
CA LYS A 339 -6.82 8.76 20.52
C LYS A 339 -6.54 9.95 21.43
N ASP A 340 -5.71 9.78 22.47
CA ASP A 340 -5.46 10.78 23.51
C ASP A 340 -4.08 11.44 23.46
N LEU A 341 -3.29 11.24 22.39
CA LEU A 341 -1.94 11.78 22.28
C LEU A 341 -1.80 12.70 21.06
N ASP A 342 -2.08 13.98 21.29
CA ASP A 342 -1.57 15.05 20.43
C ASP A 342 -0.04 15.01 20.38
N GLY A 343 0.48 15.37 19.21
CA GLY A 343 1.86 15.24 18.76
C GLY A 343 2.94 15.30 19.86
N ASN A 344 3.80 14.27 19.85
CA ASN A 344 4.90 13.97 20.78
C ASN A 344 4.50 13.23 22.06
N GLY A 345 4.42 11.90 21.99
CA GLY A 345 4.17 11.07 23.18
C GLY A 345 5.00 9.79 23.22
N LEU A 346 5.94 9.72 24.17
CA LEU A 346 6.49 8.48 24.70
C LEU A 346 5.34 7.62 25.26
N LEU A 347 5.34 6.33 24.94
CA LEU A 347 4.39 5.34 25.42
C LEU A 347 4.60 5.09 26.93
N LEU A 348 3.89 5.80 27.79
CA LEU A 348 3.86 5.53 29.23
C LEU A 348 2.67 4.62 29.54
N MET A 349 2.90 3.32 29.75
CA MET A 349 1.89 2.42 30.31
C MET A 349 1.68 2.75 31.80
N LEU A 350 0.56 3.40 32.14
CA LEU A 350 0.14 3.60 33.52
C LEU A 350 -0.47 2.31 34.09
N VAL A 351 0.23 1.69 35.03
CA VAL A 351 -0.34 0.66 35.93
C VAL A 351 -1.16 1.38 36.99
N THR A 352 -2.49 1.23 36.98
CA THR A 352 -3.33 1.68 38.10
C THR A 352 -3.79 0.47 38.92
N THR A 353 -3.35 0.40 40.19
CA THR A 353 -3.90 -0.51 41.19
C THR A 353 -5.00 0.23 41.96
N SER A 354 -6.26 -0.15 41.80
CA SER A 354 -7.35 0.38 42.63
C SER A 354 -7.51 -0.45 43.91
N SER A 355 -7.47 0.24 45.06
CA SER A 355 -7.81 -0.33 46.37
C SER A 355 -9.30 -0.13 46.59
N SER A 356 -10.09 -1.20 46.51
CA SER A 356 -11.49 -1.18 46.92
C SER A 356 -11.56 -1.48 48.42
N ARG A 357 -11.69 -0.46 49.27
CA ARG A 357 -12.15 -0.65 50.65
C ARG A 357 -13.60 -1.11 50.61
N VAL A 358 -13.83 -2.35 51.03
CA VAL A 358 -15.16 -2.83 51.41
C VAL A 358 -15.56 -2.09 52.69
N THR A 359 -16.46 -1.11 52.58
CA THR A 359 -17.29 -0.69 53.71
C THR A 359 -18.62 -1.43 53.59
N HIS A 360 -18.76 -2.50 54.36
CA HIS A 360 -20.06 -3.00 54.78
C HIS A 360 -20.35 -2.44 56.18
N LEU A 361 -21.60 -1.99 56.35
CA LEU A 361 -22.28 -1.34 57.48
C LEU A 361 -22.22 0.19 57.48
#